data_AF-A0A7C7FSY9-F1
#
_entry.id   AF-A0A7C7FSY9-F1
#
_cell.length_a   1.000
_cell.length_b   1.000
_cell.length_c   1.000
_cell.angle_alpha   90.00
_cell.angle_beta   90.00
_cell.angle_gamma   90.00
#
_symmetry.space_group_name_H-M   'P 1'
#
loop_
_entity.id
_entity.type
_entity.pdbx_description
1 polymer ?
#
loop_
_entity_poly.entity_id
_entity_poly.type
_entity_poly.pdbx_seq_one_letter_code
_entity_poly.pdbx_strand_id
1 'polypeptide(L)'
;ADKNSKEVVKKYLSEGKRIPGYGHRYYKDYDPRTKKLFEIAKELGDNRAEIFNVRASHLSNLMNSLMWNAEDSFYYGISRRGGQVRVRDIGGLMPLFAGVPSVNQAQRMVIRHLGPEGDFHSGFGLPSLGKREQGYGSARRWQGGMWPSLTTLVIKGLVDYSFINEAQRITRPLVDKLSNAGSENFWEFYDSETGAPSHAQNYIWAATVLTMAEFARIQN
;
A
#
# COMPACT_ATOMS: atom_id res chain seq x y z
N ALA A 1 23.66 2.64 -27.32
CA ALA A 1 23.11 3.04 -28.63
C ALA A 1 21.66 3.45 -28.43
N ASP A 2 21.38 4.76 -28.48
CA ASP A 2 20.04 5.32 -28.32
C ASP A 2 19.13 4.80 -29.44
N LYS A 3 18.28 3.82 -29.13
CA LYS A 3 17.23 3.42 -30.06
C LYS A 3 16.10 4.42 -29.93
N ASN A 4 15.71 5.01 -31.06
CA ASN A 4 14.57 5.92 -31.16
C ASN A 4 13.34 5.24 -30.55
N SER A 5 12.75 5.87 -29.53
CA SER A 5 11.60 5.33 -28.78
C SER A 5 10.42 4.96 -29.68
N LYS A 6 10.24 5.68 -30.81
CA LYS A 6 9.21 5.38 -31.82
C LYS A 6 9.45 4.05 -32.53
N GLU A 7 10.70 3.69 -32.80
CA GLU A 7 11.06 2.43 -33.47
C GLU A 7 10.88 1.23 -32.56
N VAL A 8 11.21 1.38 -31.28
CA VAL A 8 10.99 0.35 -30.26
C VAL A 8 9.50 0.05 -30.14
N VAL A 9 8.66 1.09 -30.01
CA VAL A 9 7.20 0.93 -29.92
C VAL A 9 6.62 0.25 -31.17
N LYS A 10 7.03 0.68 -32.37
CA LYS A 10 6.59 0.05 -33.64
C LYS A 10 6.95 -1.44 -33.69
N LYS A 11 8.16 -1.81 -33.29
CA LYS A 11 8.64 -3.19 -33.28
C LYS A 11 7.78 -4.08 -32.37
N TYR A 12 7.53 -3.66 -31.13
CA TYR A 12 6.74 -4.45 -30.19
C TYR A 12 5.26 -4.55 -30.61
N LEU A 13 4.71 -3.49 -31.20
CA LEU A 13 3.37 -3.50 -31.81
C LEU A 13 3.28 -4.50 -32.98
N SER A 14 4.26 -4.52 -33.90
CA SER A 14 4.26 -5.46 -35.03
C SER A 14 4.45 -6.91 -34.60
N GLU A 15 5.12 -7.14 -33.47
CA GLU A 15 5.36 -8.47 -32.92
C GLU A 15 4.22 -8.96 -32.00
N GLY A 16 3.21 -8.12 -31.72
CA GLY A 16 2.13 -8.44 -30.77
C GLY A 16 2.61 -8.66 -29.33
N LYS A 17 3.81 -8.19 -28.98
CA LYS A 17 4.45 -8.41 -27.68
C LYS A 17 4.29 -7.18 -26.79
N ARG A 18 4.16 -7.39 -25.47
CA ARG A 18 4.16 -6.29 -24.50
C ARG A 18 5.55 -5.67 -24.39
N ILE A 19 5.59 -4.34 -24.27
CA ILE A 19 6.83 -3.59 -24.01
C ILE A 19 7.22 -3.81 -22.53
N PRO A 20 8.42 -4.33 -22.22
CA PRO A 20 8.84 -4.55 -20.83
C PRO A 20 9.00 -3.23 -20.07
N GLY A 21 8.50 -3.18 -18.83
CA GLY A 21 8.51 -1.98 -17.99
C GLY A 21 9.85 -1.73 -17.29
N TYR A 22 10.24 -0.45 -17.21
CA TYR A 22 11.36 0.04 -16.38
C TYR A 22 10.88 1.26 -15.56
N GLY A 23 10.96 1.21 -14.23
CA GLY A 23 10.82 2.38 -13.34
C GLY A 23 12.13 3.16 -13.27
N HIS A 24 12.09 4.49 -13.33
CA HIS A 24 13.26 5.33 -13.64
C HIS A 24 13.92 5.97 -12.40
N ARG A 25 15.26 5.95 -12.36
CA ARG A 25 16.13 6.44 -11.27
C ARG A 25 16.36 7.97 -11.27
N TYR A 26 15.84 8.71 -12.25
CA TYR A 26 16.19 10.13 -12.49
C TYR A 26 15.04 11.15 -12.40
N TYR A 27 13.78 10.74 -12.36
CA TYR A 27 12.66 11.70 -12.35
C TYR A 27 12.01 11.70 -10.96
N LYS A 28 12.43 12.66 -10.13
CA LYS A 28 12.01 12.75 -8.72
C LYS A 28 10.70 13.51 -8.51
N ASP A 29 10.39 14.47 -9.37
CA ASP A 29 9.20 15.33 -9.19
C ASP A 29 7.97 14.83 -9.96
N TYR A 30 8.18 14.22 -11.14
CA TYR A 30 7.08 13.72 -11.98
C TYR A 30 7.61 12.77 -13.07
N ASP A 31 6.89 11.68 -13.36
CA ASP A 31 7.26 10.73 -14.44
C ASP A 31 6.90 11.30 -15.82
N PRO A 32 7.86 11.72 -16.65
CA PRO A 32 7.60 12.36 -17.94
C PRO A 32 6.80 11.47 -18.91
N ARG A 33 6.77 10.15 -18.70
CA ARG A 33 5.96 9.22 -19.50
C ARG A 33 4.49 9.32 -19.16
N THR A 34 4.15 9.53 -17.89
CA THR A 34 2.77 9.77 -17.45
C THR A 34 2.24 11.03 -18.13
N LYS A 35 3.03 12.10 -18.20
CA LYS A 35 2.64 13.34 -18.89
C LYS A 35 2.52 13.10 -20.38
N LYS A 36 3.46 12.34 -20.97
CA LYS A 36 3.39 12.05 -22.39
C LYS A 36 2.19 11.16 -22.76
N LEU A 37 1.82 10.21 -21.91
CA LEU A 37 0.62 9.39 -22.07
C LEU A 37 -0.65 10.23 -21.91
N PHE A 38 -0.70 11.18 -20.98
CA PHE A 38 -1.81 12.12 -20.85
C PHE A 38 -1.91 13.08 -22.05
N GLU A 39 -0.78 13.55 -22.59
CA GLU A 39 -0.74 14.34 -23.83
C GLU A 39 -1.26 13.52 -25.02
N ILE A 40 -0.79 12.28 -25.20
CA ILE A 40 -1.27 11.38 -26.26
C ILE A 40 -2.76 11.07 -26.09
N ALA A 41 -3.24 10.85 -24.87
CA ALA A 41 -4.66 10.64 -24.60
C ALA A 41 -5.48 11.86 -25.02
N LYS A 42 -5.03 13.09 -24.69
CA LYS A 42 -5.70 14.33 -25.14
C LYS A 42 -5.68 14.48 -26.67
N GLU A 43 -4.54 14.23 -27.31
CA GLU A 43 -4.40 14.29 -28.78
C GLU A 43 -5.33 13.30 -29.50
N LEU A 44 -5.57 12.13 -28.90
CA LEU A 44 -6.47 11.11 -29.44
C LEU A 44 -7.95 11.31 -29.09
N GLY A 45 -8.31 12.41 -28.39
CA GLY A 45 -9.67 12.65 -27.91
C GLY A 45 -10.13 11.62 -26.86
N ASP A 46 -9.18 10.97 -26.19
CA ASP A 46 -9.42 9.88 -25.26
C ASP A 46 -9.92 10.41 -23.91
N ASN A 47 -11.24 10.43 -23.76
CA ASN A 47 -11.94 10.83 -22.54
C ASN A 47 -11.93 9.74 -21.44
N ARG A 48 -11.17 8.64 -21.59
CA ARG A 48 -11.13 7.57 -20.59
C ARG A 48 -10.65 8.05 -19.22
N ALA A 49 -9.82 9.10 -19.16
CA ALA A 49 -9.45 9.71 -17.89
C ALA A 49 -10.68 10.18 -17.09
N GLU A 50 -11.63 10.85 -17.75
CA GLU A 50 -12.89 11.28 -17.13
C GLU A 50 -13.76 10.07 -16.75
N ILE A 51 -13.87 9.07 -17.63
CA ILE A 51 -14.60 7.83 -17.35
C ILE A 51 -14.04 7.12 -16.11
N PHE A 52 -12.71 7.06 -15.98
CA PHE A 52 -12.05 6.46 -14.81
C PHE A 52 -12.25 7.30 -13.56
N ASN A 53 -12.24 8.63 -13.64
CA ASN A 53 -12.54 9.51 -12.51
C ASN A 53 -13.99 9.33 -12.02
N VAL A 54 -14.96 9.26 -12.94
CA VAL A 54 -16.37 8.99 -12.61
C VAL A 54 -16.53 7.62 -11.97
N ARG A 55 -15.88 6.58 -12.51
CA ARG A 55 -15.91 5.22 -11.94
C ARG A 55 -15.24 5.16 -10.58
N ALA A 56 -14.09 5.80 -10.39
CA ALA A 56 -13.40 5.86 -9.12
C ALA A 56 -14.28 6.54 -8.06
N SER A 57 -14.88 7.70 -8.40
CA SER A 57 -15.82 8.40 -7.51
C SER A 57 -17.01 7.51 -7.13
N HIS A 58 -17.60 6.81 -8.10
CA HIS A 58 -18.71 5.89 -7.84
C HIS A 58 -18.31 4.74 -6.91
N LEU A 59 -17.15 4.11 -7.14
CA LEU A 59 -16.64 3.04 -6.30
C LEU A 59 -16.30 3.52 -4.88
N SER A 60 -15.67 4.69 -4.74
CA SER A 60 -15.39 5.30 -3.44
C SER A 60 -16.68 5.56 -2.66
N ASN A 61 -17.73 6.02 -3.33
CA ASN A 61 -19.04 6.22 -2.70
C ASN A 61 -19.67 4.90 -2.25
N LEU A 62 -19.58 3.83 -3.06
CA LEU A 62 -20.04 2.50 -2.67
C LEU A 62 -19.24 1.92 -1.50
N MET A 63 -17.92 2.11 -1.48
CA MET A 63 -17.09 1.70 -0.34
C MET A 63 -17.50 2.46 0.93
N ASN A 64 -17.72 3.77 0.84
CA ASN A 64 -18.17 4.57 1.98
C ASN A 64 -19.58 4.23 2.46
N SER A 65 -20.48 3.77 1.58
CA SER A 65 -21.84 3.41 1.97
C SER A 65 -21.98 1.97 2.47
N LEU A 66 -21.22 1.04 1.89
CA LEU A 66 -21.36 -0.39 2.18
C LEU A 66 -20.30 -0.90 3.15
N MET A 67 -19.04 -0.49 2.97
CA MET A 67 -17.88 -1.08 3.65
C MET A 67 -17.48 -0.31 4.91
N TRP A 68 -17.69 1.00 4.96
CA TRP A 68 -17.42 1.79 6.15
C TRP A 68 -18.41 1.45 7.27
N ASN A 69 -17.88 1.20 8.46
CA ASN A 69 -18.65 1.05 9.69
C ASN A 69 -18.32 2.21 10.63
N ALA A 70 -19.32 3.03 10.95
CA ALA A 70 -19.12 4.23 11.76
C ALA A 70 -18.85 3.94 13.25
N GLU A 71 -19.47 2.90 13.81
CA GLU A 71 -19.32 2.49 15.21
C GLU A 71 -17.90 1.97 15.47
N ASP A 72 -17.40 1.17 14.53
CA ASP A 72 -16.06 0.60 14.59
C ASP A 72 -15.00 1.55 14.04
N SER A 73 -15.38 2.60 13.29
CA SER A 73 -14.44 3.47 12.57
C SER A 73 -13.49 2.70 11.65
N PHE A 74 -14.01 1.70 10.94
CA PHE A 74 -13.23 0.76 10.13
C PHE A 74 -13.95 0.36 8.84
N TYR A 75 -13.21 -0.10 7.83
CA TYR A 75 -13.81 -0.70 6.62
C TYR A 75 -13.79 -2.22 6.71
N TYR A 76 -14.90 -2.84 6.32
CA TYR A 76 -15.05 -4.29 6.24
C TYR A 76 -15.37 -4.73 4.81
N GLY A 77 -14.93 -5.94 4.46
CA GLY A 77 -15.37 -6.61 3.24
C GLY A 77 -16.87 -6.88 3.25
N ILE A 78 -17.49 -6.98 2.06
CA ILE A 78 -18.91 -7.34 1.92
C ILE A 78 -19.02 -8.81 1.55
N SER A 79 -19.89 -9.54 2.26
CA SER A 79 -20.15 -10.94 1.96
C SER A 79 -20.91 -11.08 0.64
N ARG A 80 -20.76 -12.21 -0.07
CA ARG A 80 -21.55 -12.49 -1.28
C ARG A 80 -23.06 -12.54 -1.03
N ARG A 81 -23.48 -12.73 0.23
CA ARG A 81 -24.90 -12.74 0.66
C ARG A 81 -25.38 -11.37 1.14
N GLY A 82 -24.54 -10.33 1.04
CA GLY A 82 -24.78 -9.02 1.63
C GLY A 82 -24.27 -8.92 3.06
N GLY A 83 -24.13 -7.68 3.55
CA GLY A 83 -23.63 -7.38 4.89
C GLY A 83 -22.11 -7.40 5.02
N GLN A 84 -21.63 -6.69 6.04
CA GLN A 84 -20.21 -6.59 6.36
C GLN A 84 -19.69 -7.87 7.02
N VAL A 85 -18.52 -8.34 6.56
CA VAL A 85 -17.73 -9.38 7.23
C VAL A 85 -16.89 -8.70 8.30
N ARG A 86 -17.38 -8.70 9.54
CA ARG A 86 -16.75 -7.98 10.67
C ARG A 86 -15.50 -8.69 11.22
N VAL A 87 -14.44 -8.72 10.41
CA VAL A 87 -13.10 -9.15 10.79
C VAL A 87 -12.14 -8.01 10.45
N ARG A 88 -11.40 -7.53 11.44
CA ARG A 88 -10.40 -6.47 11.23
C ARG A 88 -9.11 -7.06 10.69
N ASP A 89 -9.07 -7.31 9.40
CA ASP A 89 -7.83 -7.59 8.68
C ASP A 89 -7.23 -6.30 8.09
N ILE A 90 -5.95 -6.37 7.69
CA ILE A 90 -5.21 -5.23 7.13
C ILE A 90 -5.84 -4.66 5.84
N GLY A 91 -6.68 -5.43 5.16
CA GLY A 91 -7.46 -4.99 4.02
C GLY A 91 -8.39 -3.82 4.35
N GLY A 92 -8.90 -3.75 5.58
CA GLY A 92 -9.72 -2.63 6.05
C GLY A 92 -8.97 -1.30 6.21
N LEU A 93 -7.62 -1.33 6.18
CA LEU A 93 -6.76 -0.14 6.17
C LEU A 93 -6.41 0.33 4.75
N MET A 94 -6.53 -0.54 3.74
CA MET A 94 -6.20 -0.24 2.34
C MET A 94 -6.99 0.94 1.73
N PRO A 95 -8.24 1.26 2.17
CA PRO A 95 -8.93 2.47 1.72
C PRO A 95 -8.12 3.76 1.91
N LEU A 96 -7.23 3.84 2.92
CA LEU A 96 -6.33 4.98 3.10
C LEU A 96 -5.41 5.17 1.89
N PHE A 97 -4.82 4.09 1.37
CA PHE A 97 -3.99 4.14 0.17
C PHE A 97 -4.79 4.58 -1.07
N ALA A 98 -6.05 4.15 -1.16
CA ALA A 98 -6.92 4.48 -2.28
C ALA A 98 -7.54 5.89 -2.21
N GLY A 99 -7.34 6.64 -1.13
CA GLY A 99 -7.94 7.97 -0.96
C GLY A 99 -9.47 7.95 -0.78
N VAL A 100 -10.03 6.83 -0.30
CA VAL A 100 -11.47 6.63 -0.17
C VAL A 100 -12.08 7.31 1.06
N PRO A 101 -11.46 7.23 2.27
CA PRO A 101 -12.02 7.88 3.45
C PRO A 101 -12.01 9.41 3.33
N SER A 102 -13.01 10.08 3.89
CA SER A 102 -12.86 11.50 4.24
C SER A 102 -11.76 11.69 5.28
N VAL A 103 -11.23 12.92 5.40
CA VAL A 103 -10.22 13.27 6.42
C VAL A 103 -10.67 12.87 7.84
N ASN A 104 -11.95 13.09 8.18
CA ASN A 104 -12.51 12.70 9.48
C ASN A 104 -12.58 11.17 9.67
N GLN A 105 -13.00 10.42 8.64
CA GLN A 105 -13.00 8.95 8.69
C GLN A 105 -11.58 8.40 8.87
N ALA A 106 -10.61 8.92 8.09
CA ALA A 106 -9.21 8.53 8.20
C ALA A 106 -8.66 8.81 9.61
N GLN A 107 -8.93 10.00 10.16
CA GLN A 107 -8.50 10.36 11.51
C GLN A 107 -9.06 9.42 12.58
N ARG A 108 -10.37 9.12 12.54
CA ARG A 108 -10.99 8.19 13.49
C ARG A 108 -10.41 6.78 13.37
N MET A 109 -10.21 6.30 12.15
CA MET A 109 -9.61 4.99 11.90
C MET A 109 -8.18 4.91 12.45
N VAL A 110 -7.35 5.90 12.14
CA VAL A 110 -5.94 5.93 12.58
C VAL A 110 -5.84 5.97 14.10
N ILE A 111 -6.59 6.86 14.76
CA ILE A 111 -6.59 6.96 16.22
C ILE A 111 -7.03 5.64 16.86
N ARG A 112 -8.14 5.06 16.39
CA ARG A 112 -8.73 3.87 17.01
C ARG A 112 -7.93 2.60 16.77
N HIS A 113 -7.35 2.43 15.58
CA HIS A 113 -6.78 1.15 15.16
C HIS A 113 -5.25 1.14 15.06
N LEU A 114 -4.60 2.30 14.91
CA LEU A 114 -3.13 2.42 14.83
C LEU A 114 -2.50 3.10 16.06
N GLY A 115 -3.31 3.77 16.88
CA GLY A 115 -2.93 4.31 18.19
C GLY A 115 -2.52 3.21 19.18
N PRO A 116 -1.98 3.53 20.37
CA PRO A 116 -1.39 2.56 21.31
C PRO A 116 -2.27 1.36 21.65
N GLU A 117 -3.58 1.59 21.80
CA GLU A 117 -4.58 0.56 22.12
C GLU A 117 -5.24 -0.05 20.87
N GLY A 118 -4.72 0.25 19.68
CA GLY A 118 -5.31 -0.13 18.41
C GLY A 118 -5.03 -1.58 18.02
N ASP A 119 -5.94 -2.18 17.25
CA ASP A 119 -5.84 -3.58 16.84
C ASP A 119 -4.62 -3.87 15.96
N PHE A 120 -4.07 -2.85 15.29
CA PHE A 120 -2.88 -2.97 14.43
C PHE A 120 -1.65 -2.28 15.03
N HIS A 121 -1.71 -1.88 16.30
CA HIS A 121 -0.56 -1.35 17.01
C HIS A 121 0.40 -2.48 17.39
N SER A 122 1.47 -2.65 16.62
CA SER A 122 2.47 -3.71 16.83
C SER A 122 3.88 -3.15 16.92
N GLY A 123 4.80 -3.97 17.44
CA GLY A 123 6.20 -3.61 17.64
C GLY A 123 7.01 -3.56 16.35
N PHE A 124 6.54 -4.22 15.29
CA PHE A 124 7.25 -4.34 14.02
C PHE A 124 6.28 -4.28 12.84
N GLY A 125 6.05 -3.07 12.32
CA GLY A 125 5.16 -2.80 11.19
C GLY A 125 3.67 -2.95 11.53
N LEU A 126 2.87 -3.46 10.58
CA LEU A 126 1.44 -3.70 10.76
C LEU A 126 1.13 -5.20 10.66
N PRO A 127 0.35 -5.77 11.60
CA PRO A 127 -0.08 -7.14 11.50
C PRO A 127 -1.13 -7.30 10.38
N SER A 128 -1.13 -8.46 9.72
CA SER A 128 -2.13 -8.79 8.69
C SER A 128 -3.55 -8.97 9.23
N LEU A 129 -3.68 -9.28 10.53
CA LEU A 129 -4.94 -9.46 11.25
C LEU A 129 -4.88 -8.68 12.56
N GLY A 130 -5.98 -8.04 12.95
CA GLY A 130 -6.07 -7.28 14.19
C GLY A 130 -5.86 -8.16 15.42
N LYS A 131 -5.14 -7.62 16.42
CA LYS A 131 -4.74 -8.33 17.65
C LYS A 131 -5.88 -8.95 18.45
N ARG A 132 -7.08 -8.37 18.35
CA ARG A 132 -8.29 -8.81 19.06
C ARG A 132 -9.16 -9.76 18.24
N GLU A 133 -8.79 -10.06 17.00
CA GLU A 133 -9.53 -11.00 16.16
C GLU A 133 -9.22 -12.45 16.53
N GLN A 134 -10.22 -13.31 16.37
CA GLN A 134 -10.04 -14.73 16.59
C GLN A 134 -9.00 -15.30 15.63
N GLY A 135 -8.06 -16.09 16.17
CA GLY A 135 -7.01 -16.73 15.39
C GLY A 135 -5.74 -15.91 15.20
N TYR A 136 -5.71 -14.68 15.73
CA TYR A 136 -4.52 -13.83 15.74
C TYR A 136 -3.29 -14.58 16.32
N GLY A 137 -2.17 -14.43 15.64
CA GLY A 137 -0.84 -14.79 16.13
C GLY A 137 0.21 -14.00 15.37
N SER A 138 1.05 -13.25 16.07
CA SER A 138 2.01 -12.30 15.47
C SER A 138 2.99 -12.95 14.48
N ALA A 139 3.36 -14.20 14.71
CA ALA A 139 4.22 -14.99 13.82
C ALA A 139 3.46 -15.82 12.76
N ARG A 140 2.12 -15.77 12.74
CA ARG A 140 1.30 -16.53 11.78
C ARG A 140 1.04 -15.71 10.53
N ARG A 141 1.49 -16.21 9.36
CA ARG A 141 1.33 -15.63 8.01
C ARG A 141 0.26 -14.54 7.86
N TRP A 142 -0.95 -14.91 7.41
CA TRP A 142 -2.06 -13.99 7.15
C TRP A 142 -2.97 -13.77 8.36
N GLN A 143 -2.54 -14.24 9.54
CA GLN A 143 -3.29 -14.21 10.78
C GLN A 143 -2.56 -13.37 11.84
N GLY A 144 -1.72 -12.43 11.43
CA GLY A 144 -1.00 -11.55 12.35
C GLY A 144 0.41 -11.19 11.90
N GLY A 145 1.04 -11.99 11.04
CA GLY A 145 2.34 -11.69 10.45
C GLY A 145 2.37 -10.33 9.74
N MET A 146 3.50 -9.64 9.83
CA MET A 146 3.75 -8.38 9.13
C MET A 146 4.32 -8.64 7.74
N TRP A 147 3.62 -8.11 6.74
CA TRP A 147 4.02 -8.18 5.34
C TRP A 147 4.51 -6.80 4.89
N PRO A 148 5.79 -6.66 4.48
CA PRO A 148 6.32 -5.36 4.09
C PRO A 148 5.53 -4.70 2.96
N SER A 149 5.09 -5.47 1.98
CA SER A 149 4.32 -4.97 0.84
C SER A 149 2.97 -4.38 1.23
N LEU A 150 2.22 -5.06 2.09
CA LEU A 150 0.94 -4.54 2.59
C LEU A 150 1.15 -3.34 3.51
N THR A 151 2.16 -3.40 4.36
CA THR A 151 2.53 -2.28 5.24
C THR A 151 2.86 -1.04 4.40
N THR A 152 3.65 -1.17 3.33
CA THR A 152 4.00 -0.03 2.44
C THR A 152 2.76 0.67 1.88
N LEU A 153 1.71 -0.05 1.49
CA LEU A 153 0.48 0.56 0.98
C LEU A 153 -0.20 1.41 2.05
N VAL A 154 -0.35 0.87 3.27
CA VAL A 154 -0.93 1.62 4.38
C VAL A 154 -0.08 2.82 4.74
N ILE A 155 1.26 2.69 4.77
CA ILE A 155 2.17 3.82 5.01
C ILE A 155 1.97 4.94 3.99
N LYS A 156 1.86 4.60 2.70
CA LYS A 156 1.60 5.60 1.67
C LYS A 156 0.28 6.34 1.91
N GLY A 157 -0.78 5.60 2.26
CA GLY A 157 -2.07 6.18 2.66
C GLY A 157 -1.93 7.10 3.87
N LEU A 158 -1.23 6.69 4.92
CA LEU A 158 -1.01 7.53 6.10
C LEU A 158 -0.32 8.85 5.73
N VAL A 159 0.71 8.79 4.89
CA VAL A 159 1.44 9.97 4.42
C VAL A 159 0.55 10.90 3.59
N ASP A 160 -0.28 10.35 2.70
CA ASP A 160 -1.21 11.13 1.87
C ASP A 160 -2.27 11.86 2.71
N TYR A 161 -2.67 11.27 3.85
CA TYR A 161 -3.55 11.88 4.83
C TYR A 161 -2.79 12.68 5.92
N SER A 162 -1.49 12.91 5.75
CA SER A 162 -0.63 13.68 6.68
C SER A 162 -0.38 13.06 8.07
N PHE A 163 -0.61 11.75 8.25
CA PHE A 163 -0.26 10.99 9.46
C PHE A 163 1.20 10.55 9.46
N ILE A 164 2.11 11.52 9.41
CA ILE A 164 3.55 11.28 9.27
C ILE A 164 4.14 10.59 10.51
N ASN A 165 3.68 10.93 11.71
CA ASN A 165 4.22 10.35 12.94
C ASN A 165 3.90 8.85 13.05
N GLU A 166 2.67 8.48 12.72
CA GLU A 166 2.24 7.08 12.67
C GLU A 166 3.00 6.32 11.59
N ALA A 167 3.16 6.93 10.41
CA ALA A 167 3.92 6.35 9.32
C ALA A 167 5.38 6.07 9.73
N GLN A 168 6.03 7.03 10.40
CA GLN A 168 7.40 6.89 10.90
C GLN A 168 7.52 5.82 11.98
N ARG A 169 6.60 5.82 12.96
CA ARG A 169 6.58 4.83 14.05
C ARG A 169 6.51 3.40 13.52
N ILE A 170 5.64 3.17 12.53
CA ILE A 170 5.43 1.84 11.94
C ILE A 170 6.64 1.42 11.08
N THR A 171 7.23 2.37 10.34
CA THR A 171 8.30 2.08 9.37
C THR A 171 9.67 1.90 10.02
N ARG A 172 9.98 2.69 11.06
CA ARG A 172 11.33 2.79 11.64
C ARG A 172 11.89 1.45 12.14
N PRO A 173 11.14 0.57 12.84
CA PRO A 173 11.66 -0.74 13.25
C PRO A 173 12.20 -1.57 12.08
N LEU A 174 11.52 -1.53 10.92
CA LEU A 174 11.94 -2.27 9.73
C LEU A 174 13.20 -1.66 9.10
N VAL A 175 13.29 -0.33 9.05
CA VAL A 175 14.50 0.38 8.58
C VAL A 175 15.69 0.08 9.48
N ASP A 176 15.52 0.24 10.80
CA ASP A 176 16.59 0.00 11.78
C ASP A 176 17.10 -1.45 11.71
N LYS A 177 16.19 -2.42 11.52
CA LYS A 177 16.57 -3.82 11.36
C LYS A 177 17.46 -4.02 10.12
N LEU A 178 17.11 -3.43 8.98
CA LEU A 178 17.87 -3.62 7.74
C LEU A 178 19.20 -2.85 7.77
N SER A 179 19.22 -1.66 8.35
CA SER A 179 20.43 -0.85 8.51
C SER A 179 21.44 -1.49 9.47
N ASN A 180 20.97 -2.06 10.60
CA ASN A 180 21.84 -2.64 11.62
C ASN A 180 22.24 -4.09 11.35
N ALA A 181 21.40 -4.88 10.66
CA ALA A 181 21.66 -6.30 10.47
C ALA A 181 22.67 -6.61 9.36
N GLY A 182 23.22 -5.60 8.67
CA GLY A 182 24.05 -5.82 7.47
C GLY A 182 23.35 -6.74 6.46
N SER A 183 22.00 -6.66 6.39
CA SER A 183 21.17 -7.81 6.06
C SER A 183 21.48 -8.38 4.68
N GLU A 184 22.04 -9.58 4.64
CA GLU A 184 22.27 -10.32 3.40
C GLU A 184 20.94 -10.77 2.76
N ASN A 185 19.80 -10.75 3.48
CA ASN A 185 18.53 -11.30 3.01
C ASN A 185 17.28 -10.49 3.43
N PHE A 186 16.38 -10.29 2.47
CA PHE A 186 14.98 -9.87 2.67
C PHE A 186 14.06 -11.08 2.87
N TRP A 187 13.02 -10.96 3.70
CA TRP A 187 12.13 -12.08 4.03
C TRP A 187 10.68 -11.84 3.62
N GLU A 188 9.96 -12.92 3.36
CA GLU A 188 8.57 -12.87 2.90
C GLU A 188 7.64 -12.13 3.86
N PHE A 189 7.72 -12.46 5.15
CA PHE A 189 7.03 -11.76 6.22
C PHE A 189 7.81 -11.90 7.53
N TYR A 190 7.41 -11.11 8.52
CA TYR A 190 8.05 -11.04 9.83
C TYR A 190 6.99 -11.23 10.92
N ASP A 191 7.42 -11.67 12.10
CA ASP A 191 6.61 -11.54 13.30
C ASP A 191 6.29 -10.07 13.55
N SER A 192 4.99 -9.72 13.62
CA SER A 192 4.57 -8.32 13.78
C SER A 192 4.95 -7.69 15.11
N GLU A 193 5.30 -8.48 16.14
CA GLU A 193 5.69 -7.94 17.44
C GLU A 193 7.21 -7.87 17.60
N THR A 194 7.91 -8.94 17.24
CA THR A 194 9.36 -9.06 17.48
C THR A 194 10.21 -8.70 16.26
N GLY A 195 9.61 -8.71 15.06
CA GLY A 195 10.32 -8.59 13.80
C GLY A 195 11.17 -9.83 13.46
N ALA A 196 10.96 -10.98 14.10
CA ALA A 196 11.64 -12.22 13.73
C ALA A 196 11.29 -12.59 12.27
N PRO A 197 12.29 -12.82 11.40
CA PRO A 197 12.03 -13.18 10.01
C PRO A 197 11.46 -14.59 9.89
N SER A 198 10.70 -14.86 8.83
CA SER A 198 10.12 -16.19 8.60
C SER A 198 10.04 -16.55 7.11
N HIS A 199 10.04 -17.86 6.85
CA HIS A 199 9.79 -18.50 5.54
C HIS A 199 10.84 -18.19 4.45
N ALA A 200 10.45 -17.55 3.34
CA ALA A 200 11.33 -17.41 2.17
C ALA A 200 12.33 -16.25 2.35
N GLN A 201 13.58 -16.51 2.00
CA GLN A 201 14.67 -15.52 1.92
C GLN A 201 14.75 -14.92 0.51
N ASN A 202 15.47 -13.81 0.38
CA ASN A 202 15.64 -13.06 -0.86
C ASN A 202 14.32 -12.65 -1.52
N TYR A 203 13.33 -12.34 -0.68
CA TYR A 203 11.99 -11.99 -1.14
C TYR A 203 11.93 -10.53 -1.59
N ILE A 204 11.85 -10.32 -2.90
CA ILE A 204 11.97 -8.99 -3.51
C ILE A 204 10.92 -7.98 -3.03
N TRP A 205 9.73 -8.42 -2.62
CA TRP A 205 8.69 -7.50 -2.15
C TRP A 205 9.00 -6.93 -0.77
N ALA A 206 9.93 -7.52 -0.02
CA ALA A 206 10.39 -6.90 1.22
C ALA A 206 11.32 -5.70 0.98
N ALA A 207 11.84 -5.51 -0.24
CA ALA A 207 12.55 -4.30 -0.63
C ALA A 207 11.64 -3.05 -0.68
N THR A 208 10.31 -3.20 -0.58
CA THR A 208 9.39 -2.05 -0.49
C THR A 208 9.61 -1.21 0.77
N VAL A 209 10.38 -1.71 1.75
CA VAL A 209 10.89 -0.91 2.87
C VAL A 209 11.64 0.35 2.43
N LEU A 210 12.40 0.32 1.34
CA LEU A 210 13.14 1.48 0.87
C LEU A 210 12.17 2.60 0.47
N THR A 211 11.13 2.23 -0.29
CA THR A 211 10.03 3.12 -0.66
C THR A 211 9.22 3.55 0.57
N MET A 212 9.01 2.66 1.53
CA MET A 212 8.31 2.94 2.78
C MET A 212 9.04 4.02 3.60
N ALA A 213 10.37 3.91 3.71
CA ALA A 213 11.23 4.88 4.38
C ALA A 213 11.18 6.25 3.70
N GLU A 214 11.22 6.27 2.36
CA GLU A 214 11.07 7.48 1.56
C GLU A 214 9.72 8.16 1.80
N PHE A 215 8.61 7.41 1.74
CA PHE A 215 7.27 7.93 2.04
C PHE A 215 7.19 8.51 3.46
N ALA A 216 7.69 7.76 4.44
CA ALA A 216 7.68 8.17 5.85
C ALA A 216 8.69 9.30 6.16
N ARG A 217 9.45 9.78 5.16
CA ARG A 217 10.48 10.83 5.32
C ARG A 217 11.52 10.46 6.38
N ILE A 218 11.86 9.18 6.49
CA ILE A 218 12.93 8.69 7.34
C ILE A 218 14.24 8.89 6.57
N GLN A 219 15.09 9.78 7.07
CA GLN A 219 16.45 9.92 6.56
C GLN A 219 17.35 8.83 7.17
N ASN A 220 18.23 8.28 6.35
CA ASN A 220 19.30 7.37 6.78
C ASN A 220 20.39 8.13 7.54
#